data_AF-A0AAZ3QJF5-F1
#
_entry.id   AF-A0AAZ3QJF5-F1
#
_cell.length_a   1.000
_cell.length_b   1.000
_cell.length_c   1.000
_cell.angle_alpha   90.00
_cell.angle_beta   90.00
_cell.angle_gamma   90.00
#
_symmetry.space_group_name_H-M   'P 1'
#
loop_
_entity.id
_entity.type
_entity.pdbx_description
1 polymer ?
#
loop_
_entity_poly.entity_id
_entity_poly.type
_entity_poly.pdbx_seq_one_letter_code
_entity_poly.pdbx_strand_id
1 'polypeptide(L)'
;CTNVFHHLSLSLEEAEGSFDDFTRSYMSYGVQRQANNSLMFREWAPGAQALFLTGDFNDWNSTSHPYTKKEYGKWELYLPPKRNKAPAIEHETKLKHQHTRPKRPRSLRIYEAHVGIASPAEEIATYTNFTLNVLPKIKDLGYNCVQLMAIMEHAYYGSFGYQVTNFFAASSRFGTPEDLKRLVDTAHSLGITVLLDVVHSHASSNTADGLNKFDGTDSCFFHSGPRGHHLQWGSRLFNYQSWEVLRFLLSNLRWWMEEYRFDGFRFDGVSSMLYHHHGIAMSFSGGYSEYFGMQVDEDSIIHLMLSNHILHTLYPDCITIAEDVSGMPGLCKPVKNGGLGFDYRLNMAVPDKWIQILKELKDEEWDMGNIIYTLTNRRKGEGSIGYAESHDQALVGDKSLAFWLMDKEMYTNMSSLIPMTPVIDRGIQLHKMIRLLMLHRLWGIGSLAFMGNEFGHPDWLDFPRKGNGESYQYARRQYNLLDPDNNLRYTQLYAFDRDMNLTEDKYGWLASQKKDKVIVFERANVMFVFNFHPSNSYSDYRIAAGPNGKYRIKLDSDAEQYGGHGRLDTDTEFFTVQEPFKGVNDQCPCMILLCFIHF
;
A
#
# COMPACT_ATOMS: atom_id res chain seq x y z
N CYS A 1 -13.02 -6.17 24.28
CA CYS A 1 -13.09 -5.37 23.03
C CYS A 1 -14.52 -5.01 22.61
N THR A 2 -15.37 -5.90 22.06
CA THR A 2 -16.69 -5.50 21.48
C THR A 2 -17.63 -4.75 22.43
N ASN A 3 -17.74 -5.19 23.69
CA ASN A 3 -18.55 -4.48 24.69
C ASN A 3 -17.99 -3.09 25.02
N VAL A 4 -16.66 -2.97 25.08
CA VAL A 4 -15.96 -1.69 25.33
C VAL A 4 -16.16 -0.75 24.14
N PHE A 5 -16.06 -1.28 22.92
CA PHE A 5 -16.38 -0.55 21.69
C PHE A 5 -17.81 -0.01 21.71
N HIS A 6 -18.81 -0.84 22.05
CA HIS A 6 -20.21 -0.39 22.12
C HIS A 6 -20.41 0.69 23.19
N HIS A 7 -19.82 0.54 24.37
CA HIS A 7 -19.91 1.55 25.42
C HIS A 7 -19.26 2.87 24.97
N LEU A 8 -18.06 2.82 24.41
CA LEU A 8 -17.35 4.01 23.94
C LEU A 8 -18.08 4.68 22.77
N SER A 9 -18.63 3.88 21.86
CA SER A 9 -19.47 4.34 20.74
C SER A 9 -20.68 5.13 21.24
N LEU A 10 -21.39 4.61 22.24
CA LEU A 10 -22.54 5.29 22.84
C LEU A 10 -22.11 6.56 23.57
N SER A 11 -21.03 6.52 24.35
CA SER A 11 -20.51 7.70 25.04
C SER A 11 -20.07 8.81 24.08
N LEU A 12 -19.51 8.45 22.91
CA LEU A 12 -19.15 9.40 21.85
C LEU A 12 -20.39 10.08 21.26
N GLU A 13 -21.43 9.31 20.93
CA GLU A 13 -22.68 9.86 20.42
C GLU A 13 -23.39 10.76 21.44
N GLU A 14 -23.41 10.36 22.73
CA GLU A 14 -24.03 11.17 23.79
C GLU A 14 -23.27 12.47 24.08
N ALA A 15 -21.94 12.44 24.08
CA ALA A 15 -21.13 13.60 24.46
C ALA A 15 -20.91 14.61 23.32
N GLU A 16 -20.83 14.13 22.08
CA GLU A 16 -20.43 14.95 20.92
C GLU A 16 -21.56 15.08 19.88
N GLY A 17 -22.73 14.52 20.18
CA GLY A 17 -23.95 14.59 19.36
C GLY A 17 -23.98 13.55 18.24
N SER A 18 -22.94 13.48 17.41
CA SER A 18 -22.82 12.46 16.36
C SER A 18 -21.36 12.13 16.01
N PHE A 19 -21.13 10.92 15.48
CA PHE A 19 -19.83 10.54 14.92
C PHE A 19 -19.38 11.47 13.77
N ASP A 20 -20.34 12.00 13.02
CA ASP A 20 -20.07 12.91 11.90
C ASP A 20 -19.47 14.23 12.40
N ASP A 21 -20.02 14.77 13.49
CA ASP A 21 -19.53 16.02 14.09
C ASP A 21 -18.19 15.83 14.79
N PHE A 22 -18.00 14.70 15.48
CA PHE A 22 -16.73 14.37 16.15
C PHE A 22 -15.55 14.32 15.17
N THR A 23 -15.78 13.75 13.98
CA THR A 23 -14.74 13.58 12.94
C THR A 23 -14.48 14.84 12.10
N ARG A 24 -15.27 15.91 12.29
CA ARG A 24 -15.08 17.21 11.63
C ARG A 24 -14.31 18.22 12.48
N SER A 25 -13.57 17.77 13.50
CA SER A 25 -12.84 18.68 14.39
C SER A 25 -11.87 19.60 13.65
N TYR A 26 -11.32 19.18 12.50
CA TYR A 26 -10.45 19.97 11.63
C TYR A 26 -11.12 21.23 11.06
N MET A 27 -12.46 21.35 11.09
CA MET A 27 -13.18 22.59 10.74
C MET A 27 -13.15 23.65 11.85
N SER A 28 -12.69 23.27 13.05
CA SER A 28 -12.68 24.13 14.23
C SER A 28 -11.31 24.27 14.89
N TYR A 29 -10.49 23.20 14.85
CA TYR A 29 -9.09 23.20 15.29
C TYR A 29 -8.16 23.76 14.19
N GLY A 30 -6.96 24.19 14.59
CA GLY A 30 -6.03 24.88 13.73
C GLY A 30 -6.52 26.29 13.37
N VAL A 31 -6.26 26.74 12.14
CA VAL A 31 -6.56 28.10 11.68
C VAL A 31 -7.78 28.11 10.76
N GLN A 32 -8.83 28.82 11.16
CA GLN A 32 -10.08 28.90 10.42
C GLN A 32 -10.42 30.34 10.04
N ARG A 33 -10.58 30.59 8.73
CA ARG A 33 -11.05 31.88 8.23
C ARG A 33 -12.57 31.94 8.27
N GLN A 34 -13.10 32.90 9.03
CA GLN A 34 -14.52 33.18 9.16
C GLN A 34 -15.03 34.03 7.98
N ALA A 35 -16.36 34.06 7.78
CA ALA A 35 -17.00 34.79 6.68
C ALA A 35 -16.75 36.31 6.70
N ASN A 36 -16.46 36.87 7.88
CA ASN A 36 -16.08 38.27 8.09
C ASN A 36 -14.57 38.54 7.88
N ASN A 37 -13.81 37.57 7.35
CA ASN A 37 -12.35 37.58 7.20
C ASN A 37 -11.53 37.61 8.51
N SER A 38 -12.15 37.40 9.67
CA SER A 38 -11.40 37.13 10.91
C SER A 38 -10.82 35.72 10.89
N LEU A 39 -9.74 35.51 11.63
CA LEU A 39 -9.15 34.18 11.83
C LEU A 39 -9.45 33.69 13.25
N MET A 40 -9.95 32.47 13.36
CA MET A 40 -10.09 31.76 14.62
C MET A 40 -9.00 30.70 14.70
N PHE A 41 -8.27 30.65 15.79
CA PHE A 41 -7.28 29.64 16.09
C PHE A 41 -7.75 28.82 17.26
N ARG A 42 -7.62 27.49 17.17
CA ARG A 42 -7.92 26.59 18.29
C ARG A 42 -6.91 25.46 18.36
N GLU A 43 -6.32 25.30 19.53
CA GLU A 43 -5.28 24.30 19.80
C GLU A 43 -5.58 23.52 21.08
N TRP A 44 -5.08 22.28 21.17
CA TRP A 44 -5.15 21.47 22.39
C TRP A 44 -3.76 21.31 23.00
N ALA A 45 -3.53 21.98 24.13
CA ALA A 45 -2.25 21.99 24.82
C ALA A 45 -2.50 22.04 26.34
N PRO A 46 -2.90 20.93 26.97
CA PRO A 46 -3.34 20.91 28.36
C PRO A 46 -2.22 21.27 29.34
N GLY A 47 -0.99 20.83 29.08
CA GLY A 47 0.21 21.12 29.87
C GLY A 47 0.76 22.54 29.70
N ALA A 48 0.28 23.31 28.71
CA ALA A 48 0.74 24.67 28.49
C ALA A 48 0.26 25.61 29.62
N GLN A 49 1.17 26.47 30.10
CA GLN A 49 0.86 27.53 31.07
C GLN A 49 0.30 28.79 30.38
N ALA A 50 0.85 29.11 29.21
CA ALA A 50 0.40 30.17 28.31
C ALA A 50 0.73 29.77 26.87
N LEU A 51 -0.09 30.20 25.91
CA LEU A 51 0.08 29.94 24.49
C LEU A 51 -0.04 31.25 23.72
N PHE A 52 0.83 31.47 22.73
CA PHE A 52 0.90 32.69 21.93
C PHE A 52 1.06 32.35 20.46
N LEU A 53 0.55 33.23 19.57
CA LEU A 53 0.77 33.13 18.13
C LEU A 53 1.86 34.11 17.68
N THR A 54 2.76 33.64 16.82
CA THR A 54 3.83 34.45 16.22
C THR A 54 4.11 34.02 14.77
N GLY A 55 4.64 34.93 13.95
CA GLY A 55 5.04 34.68 12.56
C GLY A 55 5.35 35.97 11.80
N ASP A 56 5.44 35.90 10.47
CA ASP A 56 5.76 37.08 9.65
C ASP A 56 4.70 38.20 9.78
N PHE A 57 3.45 37.85 10.04
CA PHE A 57 2.34 38.82 10.16
C PHE A 57 2.45 39.75 11.38
N ASN A 58 3.30 39.44 12.36
CA ASN A 58 3.50 40.21 13.58
C ASN A 58 4.99 40.44 13.91
N ASP A 59 5.86 40.43 12.89
CA ASP A 59 7.31 40.60 13.02
C ASP A 59 7.96 39.62 14.02
N TRP A 60 7.44 38.39 14.07
CA TRP A 60 7.89 37.34 14.99
C TRP A 60 7.80 37.71 16.49
N ASN A 61 6.92 38.64 16.85
CA ASN A 61 6.71 39.03 18.24
C ASN A 61 5.98 37.93 19.05
N SER A 62 6.73 37.28 19.95
CA SER A 62 6.32 36.10 20.72
C SER A 62 5.26 36.33 21.81
N THR A 63 4.91 37.58 22.15
CA THR A 63 3.96 37.87 23.25
C THR A 63 2.70 38.61 22.80
N SER A 64 2.68 39.07 21.55
CA SER A 64 1.66 39.99 21.02
C SER A 64 0.24 39.41 20.93
N HIS A 65 0.08 38.10 20.71
CA HIS A 65 -1.22 37.46 20.48
C HIS A 65 -1.44 36.25 21.40
N PRO A 66 -1.83 36.46 22.67
CA PRO A 66 -2.09 35.38 23.62
C PRO A 66 -3.41 34.65 23.34
N TYR A 67 -3.41 33.32 23.47
CA TYR A 67 -4.62 32.50 23.45
C TYR A 67 -5.34 32.56 24.80
N THR A 68 -6.66 32.40 24.76
CA THR A 68 -7.50 32.25 25.95
C THR A 68 -7.67 30.78 26.29
N LYS A 69 -7.30 30.38 27.51
CA LYS A 69 -7.50 29.00 28.02
C LYS A 69 -8.98 28.72 28.20
N LYS A 70 -9.44 27.57 27.71
CA LYS A 70 -10.79 27.02 27.86
C LYS A 70 -10.76 25.78 28.74
N GLU A 71 -11.95 25.25 29.03
CA GLU A 71 -12.11 23.97 29.72
C GLU A 71 -11.42 22.83 28.95
N TYR A 72 -11.03 21.77 29.67
CA TYR A 72 -10.35 20.58 29.12
C TYR A 72 -8.99 20.85 28.45
N GLY A 73 -8.34 21.98 28.76
CA GLY A 73 -6.99 22.30 28.25
C GLY A 73 -6.95 22.75 26.79
N LYS A 74 -8.10 23.19 26.25
CA LYS A 74 -8.22 23.79 24.92
C LYS A 74 -7.86 25.26 24.97
N TRP A 75 -7.37 25.81 23.86
CA TRP A 75 -6.95 27.21 23.75
C TRP A 75 -7.56 27.82 22.51
N GLU A 76 -8.02 29.07 22.60
CA GLU A 76 -8.62 29.79 21.48
C GLU A 76 -8.05 31.20 21.33
N LEU A 77 -7.82 31.63 20.09
CA LEU A 77 -7.41 32.99 19.75
C LEU A 77 -8.25 33.50 18.58
N TYR A 78 -8.76 34.72 18.72
CA TYR A 78 -9.50 35.41 17.67
C TYR A 78 -8.68 36.58 17.14
N LEU A 79 -8.34 36.57 15.86
CA LEU A 79 -7.70 37.70 15.17
C LEU A 79 -8.72 38.44 14.30
N PRO A 80 -8.97 39.73 14.56
CA PRO A 80 -9.84 40.53 13.71
C PRO A 80 -9.22 40.78 12.31
N PRO A 81 -10.04 41.05 11.27
CA PRO A 81 -9.53 41.38 9.94
C PRO A 81 -8.71 42.68 9.97
N LYS A 82 -7.80 42.86 9.00
CA LYS A 82 -7.03 44.11 8.85
C LYS A 82 -7.98 45.29 8.59
N ARG A 83 -7.52 46.52 8.88
CA ARG A 83 -8.30 47.78 8.64
C ARG A 83 -8.83 47.89 7.20
N ASN A 84 -8.16 47.26 6.23
CA ASN A 84 -8.56 47.22 4.82
C ASN A 84 -9.53 46.06 4.46
N LYS A 85 -10.12 45.37 5.44
CA LYS A 85 -10.96 44.16 5.28
C LYS A 85 -10.26 42.94 4.65
N ALA A 86 -8.96 43.05 4.37
CA ALA A 86 -8.12 41.91 4.00
C ALA A 86 -7.95 40.96 5.21
N PRO A 87 -7.78 39.64 4.98
CA PRO A 87 -7.48 38.70 6.04
C PRO A 87 -6.16 39.07 6.75
N ALA A 88 -6.02 38.69 8.01
CA ALA A 88 -4.80 38.93 8.79
C ALA A 88 -3.58 38.21 8.20
N ILE A 89 -3.80 37.05 7.57
CA ILE A 89 -2.80 36.22 6.88
C ILE A 89 -3.28 36.02 5.43
N GLU A 90 -2.39 36.20 4.46
CA GLU A 90 -2.66 36.06 3.03
C GLU A 90 -2.72 34.58 2.61
N HIS A 91 -3.42 34.26 1.51
CA HIS A 91 -3.69 32.89 1.07
C HIS A 91 -3.32 32.69 -0.40
N GLU A 92 -2.72 31.54 -0.72
CA GLU A 92 -2.25 31.20 -2.06
C GLU A 92 -3.13 30.13 -2.75
N THR A 93 -4.40 30.49 -2.95
CA THR A 93 -5.39 29.92 -3.90
C THR A 93 -6.20 28.67 -3.49
N LYS A 94 -7.41 28.55 -4.06
CA LYS A 94 -8.37 27.44 -3.89
C LYS A 94 -8.68 26.78 -5.24
N LEU A 95 -8.68 25.44 -5.33
CA LEU A 95 -9.24 24.70 -6.46
C LEU A 95 -10.54 23.95 -6.09
N LYS A 96 -11.24 23.47 -7.11
CA LYS A 96 -12.45 22.66 -7.00
C LYS A 96 -12.29 21.39 -7.82
N HIS A 97 -12.50 20.23 -7.20
CA HIS A 97 -12.53 18.92 -7.86
C HIS A 97 -13.64 18.82 -8.91
N GLN A 98 -13.37 18.17 -10.03
CA GLN A 98 -14.30 18.09 -11.17
C GLN A 98 -14.88 16.69 -11.38
N HIS A 99 -14.17 15.63 -10.96
CA HIS A 99 -14.53 14.25 -11.23
C HIS A 99 -15.17 13.55 -10.01
N THR A 100 -16.03 12.57 -10.28
CA THR A 100 -16.63 11.73 -9.25
C THR A 100 -15.76 10.51 -8.96
N ARG A 101 -15.81 10.03 -7.72
CA ARG A 101 -15.11 8.80 -7.30
C ARG A 101 -15.48 7.61 -8.20
N PRO A 102 -14.51 6.78 -8.63
CA PRO A 102 -14.78 5.53 -9.30
C PRO A 102 -15.60 4.57 -8.42
N LYS A 103 -16.33 3.64 -9.04
CA LYS A 103 -17.00 2.57 -8.29
C LYS A 103 -15.96 1.60 -7.72
N ARG A 104 -16.23 1.06 -6.53
CA ARG A 104 -15.37 0.04 -5.90
C ARG A 104 -15.11 -1.12 -6.87
N PRO A 105 -13.84 -1.41 -7.22
CA PRO A 105 -13.51 -2.49 -8.15
C PRO A 105 -13.80 -3.86 -7.52
N ARG A 106 -14.13 -4.85 -8.35
CA ARG A 106 -14.42 -6.23 -7.90
C ARG A 106 -13.17 -6.95 -7.36
N SER A 107 -12.03 -6.67 -7.97
CA SER A 107 -10.70 -7.17 -7.59
C SER A 107 -9.75 -5.99 -7.54
N LEU A 108 -8.84 -5.95 -6.56
CA LEU A 108 -7.88 -4.86 -6.46
C LEU A 108 -6.58 -5.20 -7.17
N ARG A 109 -6.14 -4.35 -8.08
CA ARG A 109 -4.83 -4.40 -8.72
C ARG A 109 -4.13 -3.10 -8.36
N ILE A 110 -3.30 -3.17 -7.33
CA ILE A 110 -2.72 -2.01 -6.65
C ILE A 110 -1.32 -1.74 -7.21
N TYR A 111 -1.10 -0.52 -7.69
CA TYR A 111 0.22 0.00 -8.00
C TYR A 111 0.69 0.84 -6.82
N GLU A 112 1.66 0.33 -6.07
CA GLU A 112 2.26 1.03 -4.93
C GLU A 112 3.32 2.00 -5.42
N ALA A 113 3.18 3.27 -5.05
CA ALA A 113 3.97 4.35 -5.60
C ALA A 113 4.38 5.38 -4.54
N HIS A 114 5.58 5.94 -4.75
CA HIS A 114 6.11 7.07 -4.00
C HIS A 114 6.40 8.23 -4.97
N VAL A 115 5.74 9.37 -4.77
CA VAL A 115 5.76 10.50 -5.72
C VAL A 115 7.17 11.03 -5.95
N GLY A 116 7.95 11.23 -4.89
CA GLY A 116 9.27 11.87 -4.97
C GLY A 116 10.34 11.11 -5.77
N ILE A 117 10.15 9.81 -6.01
CA ILE A 117 11.11 8.97 -6.75
C ILE A 117 10.60 8.63 -8.16
N ALA A 118 9.45 9.17 -8.56
CA ALA A 118 8.76 8.82 -9.78
C ALA A 118 9.25 9.59 -11.02
N SER A 119 10.55 9.87 -11.06
CA SER A 119 11.26 10.52 -12.17
C SER A 119 12.58 9.80 -12.45
N PRO A 120 13.08 9.80 -13.69
CA PRO A 120 14.43 9.33 -14.01
C PRO A 120 15.53 10.31 -13.58
N ALA A 121 15.19 11.56 -13.25
CA ALA A 121 16.13 12.57 -12.79
C ALA A 121 16.56 12.33 -11.33
N GLU A 122 17.76 12.78 -10.98
CA GLU A 122 18.33 12.68 -9.62
C GLU A 122 17.82 13.81 -8.71
N GLU A 123 16.50 14.02 -8.70
CA GLU A 123 15.83 15.07 -7.93
C GLU A 123 14.49 14.56 -7.39
N ILE A 124 13.91 15.29 -6.44
CA ILE A 124 12.58 14.97 -5.90
C ILE A 124 11.53 15.34 -6.94
N ALA A 125 10.82 14.33 -7.43
CA ALA A 125 9.75 14.53 -8.41
C ALA A 125 8.48 15.14 -7.78
N THR A 126 7.70 15.83 -8.61
CA THR A 126 6.51 16.57 -8.19
C THR A 126 5.20 15.81 -8.42
N TYR A 127 4.12 16.22 -7.73
CA TYR A 127 2.76 15.72 -7.96
C TYR A 127 2.33 15.92 -9.43
N THR A 128 2.69 17.04 -10.03
CA THR A 128 2.40 17.33 -11.45
C THR A 128 3.13 16.36 -12.38
N ASN A 129 4.41 16.05 -12.11
CA ASN A 129 5.15 15.05 -12.87
C ASN A 129 4.48 13.66 -12.78
N PHE A 130 4.09 13.25 -11.57
CA PHE A 130 3.38 11.98 -11.36
C PHE A 130 2.06 11.92 -12.15
N THR A 131 1.30 13.02 -12.11
CA THR A 131 0.00 13.14 -12.79
C THR A 131 0.13 13.01 -14.30
N LEU A 132 1.12 13.66 -14.91
CA LEU A 132 1.29 13.71 -16.36
C LEU A 132 1.99 12.46 -16.91
N ASN A 133 3.00 11.93 -16.21
CA ASN A 133 3.91 10.94 -16.78
C ASN A 133 3.68 9.52 -16.22
N VAL A 134 3.18 9.38 -14.99
CA VAL A 134 3.09 8.08 -14.31
C VAL A 134 1.67 7.54 -14.32
N LEU A 135 0.65 8.35 -14.03
CA LEU A 135 -0.75 7.90 -14.08
C LEU A 135 -1.16 7.26 -15.43
N PRO A 136 -0.75 7.80 -16.60
CA PRO A 136 -1.06 7.15 -17.87
C PRO A 136 -0.39 5.77 -18.01
N LYS A 137 0.83 5.59 -17.48
CA LYS A 137 1.54 4.30 -17.50
C LYS A 137 0.86 3.27 -16.59
N ILE A 138 0.38 3.70 -15.42
CA ILE A 138 -0.37 2.84 -14.50
C ILE A 138 -1.67 2.35 -15.15
N LYS A 139 -2.36 3.25 -15.87
CA LYS A 139 -3.54 2.88 -16.66
C LYS A 139 -3.22 1.92 -17.80
N ASP A 140 -2.15 2.19 -18.56
CA ASP A 140 -1.72 1.32 -19.65
C ASP A 140 -1.46 -0.10 -19.15
N LEU A 141 -0.75 -0.23 -18.03
CA LEU A 141 -0.48 -1.49 -17.34
C LEU A 141 -1.74 -2.23 -16.82
N GLY A 142 -2.91 -1.61 -16.82
CA GLY A 142 -4.17 -2.25 -16.39
C GLY A 142 -4.42 -2.28 -14.88
N TYR A 143 -3.63 -1.54 -14.08
CA TYR A 143 -3.89 -1.37 -12.64
C TYR A 143 -5.13 -0.50 -12.44
N ASN A 144 -5.94 -0.84 -11.42
CA ASN A 144 -7.19 -0.14 -11.12
C ASN A 144 -7.14 0.65 -9.81
N CYS A 145 -6.06 0.49 -9.04
CA CYS A 145 -5.88 1.13 -7.75
C CYS A 145 -4.43 1.60 -7.61
N VAL A 146 -4.20 2.75 -6.98
CA VAL A 146 -2.87 3.26 -6.62
C VAL A 146 -2.77 3.39 -5.11
N GLN A 147 -1.73 2.83 -4.52
CA GLN A 147 -1.36 3.06 -3.12
C GLN A 147 -0.31 4.17 -3.09
N LEU A 148 -0.67 5.36 -2.58
CA LEU A 148 0.23 6.49 -2.47
C LEU A 148 0.91 6.50 -1.09
N MET A 149 2.22 6.26 -1.12
CA MET A 149 3.10 6.31 0.04
C MET A 149 3.61 7.73 0.29
N ALA A 150 4.04 7.98 1.53
CA ALA A 150 4.77 9.19 1.94
C ALA A 150 4.05 10.52 1.68
N ILE A 151 2.71 10.53 1.68
CA ILE A 151 1.92 11.75 1.47
C ILE A 151 1.79 12.58 2.76
N MET A 152 1.63 11.93 3.91
CA MET A 152 1.64 12.62 5.20
C MET A 152 3.02 13.27 5.40
N GLU A 153 3.03 14.53 5.79
CA GLU A 153 4.27 15.31 5.89
C GLU A 153 5.25 14.68 6.90
N HIS A 154 6.51 14.59 6.48
CA HIS A 154 7.58 13.93 7.20
C HIS A 154 8.88 14.70 6.97
N ALA A 155 9.56 15.11 8.04
CA ALA A 155 10.78 15.91 7.91
C ALA A 155 11.97 15.11 7.34
N TYR A 156 12.06 13.83 7.68
CA TYR A 156 13.17 12.98 7.25
C TYR A 156 12.79 12.19 5.99
N TYR A 157 13.31 12.60 4.84
CA TYR A 157 12.98 11.96 3.55
C TYR A 157 13.41 10.49 3.49
N GLY A 158 14.54 10.14 4.10
CA GLY A 158 15.00 8.75 4.23
C GLY A 158 14.14 7.86 5.14
N SER A 159 13.09 8.38 5.76
CA SER A 159 12.08 7.55 6.44
C SER A 159 11.08 6.90 5.50
N PHE A 160 11.10 7.26 4.22
CA PHE A 160 10.14 6.80 3.22
C PHE A 160 8.67 7.12 3.56
N GLY A 161 8.46 8.15 4.40
CA GLY A 161 7.13 8.59 4.85
C GLY A 161 6.72 8.08 6.22
N TYR A 162 7.45 7.12 6.80
CA TYR A 162 7.05 6.51 8.08
C TYR A 162 7.27 7.44 9.28
N GLN A 163 8.17 8.41 9.21
CA GLN A 163 8.41 9.37 10.31
C GLN A 163 7.55 10.63 10.14
N VAL A 164 6.24 10.47 10.32
CA VAL A 164 5.28 11.57 10.18
C VAL A 164 5.49 12.63 11.25
N THR A 165 5.51 13.89 10.82
CA THR A 165 5.61 15.06 11.69
C THR A 165 4.30 15.85 11.74
N ASN A 166 3.73 16.18 10.58
CA ASN A 166 2.49 16.96 10.46
C ASN A 166 1.38 16.13 9.80
N PHE A 167 0.48 15.58 10.61
CA PHE A 167 -0.49 14.55 10.20
C PHE A 167 -1.54 15.04 9.18
N PHE A 168 -1.89 16.33 9.19
CA PHE A 168 -2.90 16.92 8.29
C PHE A 168 -2.29 17.58 7.05
N ALA A 169 -0.95 17.70 6.99
CA ALA A 169 -0.26 18.33 5.89
C ALA A 169 0.10 17.30 4.82
N ALA A 170 -0.20 17.63 3.56
CA ALA A 170 0.38 16.95 2.42
C ALA A 170 1.85 17.36 2.28
N SER A 171 2.73 16.39 2.05
CA SER A 171 4.18 16.58 1.97
C SER A 171 4.54 17.66 0.95
N SER A 172 5.11 18.76 1.44
CA SER A 172 5.40 19.95 0.63
C SER A 172 6.54 19.72 -0.38
N ARG A 173 7.30 18.64 -0.23
CA ARG A 173 8.40 18.26 -1.12
C ARG A 173 7.95 18.04 -2.56
N PHE A 174 6.72 17.57 -2.74
CA PHE A 174 6.23 17.18 -4.06
C PHE A 174 5.39 18.30 -4.72
N GLY A 175 5.05 19.36 -3.99
CA GLY A 175 4.24 20.47 -4.48
C GLY A 175 3.22 20.92 -3.45
N THR A 176 2.16 21.59 -3.93
CA THR A 176 1.10 22.14 -3.08
C THR A 176 0.01 21.10 -2.78
N PRO A 177 -0.80 21.30 -1.72
CA PRO A 177 -2.02 20.52 -1.49
C PRO A 177 -2.96 20.47 -2.71
N GLU A 178 -3.00 21.55 -3.48
CA GLU A 178 -3.83 21.67 -4.68
C GLU A 178 -3.32 20.78 -5.83
N ASP A 179 -2.01 20.57 -5.93
CA ASP A 179 -1.43 19.64 -6.90
C ASP A 179 -1.75 18.18 -6.53
N LEU A 180 -1.77 17.84 -5.24
CA LEU A 180 -2.21 16.51 -4.78
C LEU A 180 -3.71 16.29 -5.08
N LYS A 181 -4.55 17.30 -4.85
CA LYS A 181 -5.96 17.25 -5.24
C LYS A 181 -6.13 16.98 -6.73
N ARG A 182 -5.36 17.68 -7.58
CA ARG A 182 -5.35 17.46 -9.03
C ARG A 182 -4.90 16.05 -9.41
N LEU A 183 -3.91 15.50 -8.72
CA LEU A 183 -3.43 14.13 -8.92
C LEU A 183 -4.56 13.13 -8.67
N VAL A 184 -5.25 13.22 -7.54
CA VAL A 184 -6.36 12.32 -7.19
C VAL A 184 -7.53 12.48 -8.17
N ASP A 185 -7.90 13.71 -8.51
CA ASP A 185 -8.98 14.00 -9.48
C ASP A 185 -8.65 13.45 -10.88
N THR A 186 -7.38 13.54 -11.30
CA THR A 186 -6.93 12.97 -12.58
C THR A 186 -6.93 11.44 -12.54
N ALA A 187 -6.50 10.82 -11.44
CA ALA A 187 -6.59 9.37 -11.28
C ALA A 187 -8.05 8.88 -11.36
N HIS A 188 -8.98 9.62 -10.74
CA HIS A 188 -10.42 9.35 -10.85
C HIS A 188 -10.94 9.48 -12.28
N SER A 189 -10.49 10.49 -13.04
CA SER A 189 -10.84 10.64 -14.47
C SER A 189 -10.39 9.44 -15.31
N LEU A 190 -9.34 8.75 -14.88
CA LEU A 190 -8.81 7.55 -15.52
C LEU A 190 -9.51 6.26 -15.06
N GLY A 191 -10.41 6.33 -14.07
CA GLY A 191 -11.10 5.19 -13.48
C GLY A 191 -10.28 4.45 -12.41
N ILE A 192 -9.23 5.09 -11.89
CA ILE A 192 -8.30 4.50 -10.91
C ILE A 192 -8.67 4.99 -9.51
N THR A 193 -8.84 4.07 -8.56
CA THR A 193 -9.02 4.43 -7.14
C THR A 193 -7.69 4.75 -6.48
N VAL A 194 -7.67 5.68 -5.53
CA VAL A 194 -6.44 6.11 -4.85
C VAL A 194 -6.55 5.84 -3.35
N LEU A 195 -5.62 5.05 -2.82
CA LEU A 195 -5.48 4.76 -1.40
C LEU A 195 -4.30 5.55 -0.83
N LEU A 196 -4.45 5.98 0.43
CA LEU A 196 -3.41 6.69 1.17
C LEU A 196 -2.77 5.78 2.22
N ASP A 197 -1.45 5.86 2.37
CA ASP A 197 -0.74 5.35 3.55
C ASP A 197 -1.03 6.21 4.78
N VAL A 198 -1.61 5.58 5.79
CA VAL A 198 -1.92 6.19 7.07
C VAL A 198 -1.02 5.60 8.14
N VAL A 199 -0.10 6.43 8.61
CA VAL A 199 0.83 6.08 9.68
C VAL A 199 0.26 6.59 11.00
N HIS A 200 -0.67 5.83 11.58
CA HIS A 200 -1.23 6.10 12.91
C HIS A 200 -0.58 5.25 14.01
N SER A 201 0.36 4.37 13.65
CA SER A 201 1.06 3.51 14.60
C SER A 201 2.02 4.27 15.52
N HIS A 202 2.66 5.31 15.00
CA HIS A 202 3.64 6.13 15.73
C HIS A 202 3.75 7.53 15.13
N ALA A 203 4.48 8.41 15.82
CA ALA A 203 4.87 9.74 15.33
C ALA A 203 6.38 9.96 15.47
N SER A 204 6.91 10.88 14.67
CA SER A 204 8.30 11.30 14.79
C SER A 204 8.63 11.83 16.19
N SER A 205 9.87 11.59 16.64
CA SER A 205 10.40 12.14 17.89
C SER A 205 10.84 13.59 17.77
N ASN A 206 10.70 14.21 16.59
CA ASN A 206 11.04 15.62 16.42
C ASN A 206 10.11 16.55 17.20
N THR A 207 10.70 17.55 17.87
CA THR A 207 10.00 18.51 18.73
C THR A 207 9.83 19.90 18.09
N ALA A 208 10.69 20.27 17.13
CA ALA A 208 10.65 21.59 16.50
C ALA A 208 9.62 21.66 15.36
N ASP A 209 9.46 20.57 14.62
CA ASP A 209 8.68 20.49 13.38
C ASP A 209 7.65 19.34 13.40
N GLY A 210 7.46 18.70 14.56
CA GLY A 210 6.57 17.55 14.74
C GLY A 210 5.74 17.61 16.03
N LEU A 211 4.91 16.58 16.24
CA LEU A 211 3.94 16.52 17.32
C LEU A 211 4.55 16.26 18.71
N ASN A 212 5.84 15.90 18.78
CA ASN A 212 6.49 15.56 20.04
C ASN A 212 6.65 16.78 20.95
N LYS A 213 6.32 16.63 22.24
CA LYS A 213 6.37 17.70 23.26
C LYS A 213 5.59 18.96 22.88
N PHE A 214 4.46 18.80 22.21
CA PHE A 214 3.60 19.90 21.74
C PHE A 214 3.27 20.94 22.84
N ASP A 215 2.97 20.49 24.06
CA ASP A 215 2.67 21.36 25.21
C ASP A 215 3.83 21.41 26.24
N GLY A 216 5.02 20.97 25.84
CA GLY A 216 6.20 20.82 26.69
C GLY A 216 6.24 19.54 27.53
N THR A 217 5.16 18.75 27.57
CA THR A 217 5.11 17.48 28.28
C THR A 217 5.41 16.29 27.37
N ASP A 218 5.73 15.14 27.97
CA ASP A 218 5.90 13.90 27.23
C ASP A 218 4.56 13.19 26.94
N SER A 219 3.45 13.60 27.55
CA SER A 219 2.23 12.78 27.68
C SER A 219 0.97 13.36 27.04
N CYS A 220 1.08 14.45 26.29
CA CYS A 220 -0.06 15.09 25.61
C CYS A 220 -0.76 14.14 24.62
N PHE A 221 -0.18 13.91 23.44
CA PHE A 221 -0.72 12.96 22.45
C PHE A 221 -0.24 11.52 22.65
N PHE A 222 0.77 11.32 23.51
CA PHE A 222 1.54 10.09 23.63
C PHE A 222 1.46 9.52 25.04
N HIS A 223 1.81 8.25 25.21
CA HIS A 223 2.03 7.71 26.55
C HIS A 223 3.28 8.36 27.20
N SER A 224 3.26 8.47 28.53
CA SER A 224 4.44 8.89 29.31
C SER A 224 5.44 7.74 29.48
N GLY A 225 6.72 8.08 29.63
CA GLY A 225 7.78 7.13 29.97
C GLY A 225 8.07 6.08 28.87
N PRO A 226 8.58 4.89 29.24
CA PRO A 226 8.99 3.87 28.27
C PRO A 226 7.87 3.37 27.37
N ARG A 227 6.62 3.33 27.86
CA ARG A 227 5.44 2.91 27.07
C ARG A 227 5.17 3.84 25.88
N GLY A 228 5.61 5.11 25.96
CA GLY A 228 5.42 6.09 24.91
C GLY A 228 6.55 6.15 23.88
N HIS A 229 7.50 5.22 23.93
CA HIS A 229 8.67 5.25 23.05
C HIS A 229 8.92 3.90 22.37
N HIS A 230 9.02 3.93 21.04
CA HIS A 230 9.35 2.76 20.25
C HIS A 230 10.87 2.70 20.03
N LEU A 231 11.57 1.87 20.81
CA LEU A 231 13.04 1.83 20.85
C LEU A 231 13.70 1.54 19.49
N GLN A 232 13.14 0.61 18.71
CA GLN A 232 13.71 0.23 17.41
C GLN A 232 13.55 1.32 16.34
N TRP A 233 12.48 2.11 16.41
CA TRP A 233 12.17 3.16 15.43
C TRP A 233 12.54 4.56 15.93
N GLY A 234 13.00 4.70 17.18
CA GLY A 234 13.27 6.00 17.79
C GLY A 234 12.07 6.95 17.80
N SER A 235 10.84 6.41 17.92
CA SER A 235 9.58 7.12 17.66
C SER A 235 8.70 7.27 18.92
N ARG A 236 7.64 8.08 18.84
CA ARG A 236 6.63 8.25 19.90
C ARG A 236 5.39 7.41 19.63
N LEU A 237 4.77 6.86 20.68
CA LEU A 237 3.58 6.03 20.61
C LEU A 237 2.35 6.75 21.18
N PHE A 238 1.26 6.75 20.42
CA PHE A 238 0.02 7.44 20.76
C PHE A 238 -0.65 6.85 22.01
N ASN A 239 -1.35 7.71 22.75
CA ASN A 239 -2.25 7.28 23.81
C ASN A 239 -3.68 7.18 23.26
N TYR A 240 -4.05 6.02 22.72
CA TYR A 240 -5.35 5.79 22.10
C TYR A 240 -6.54 5.87 23.09
N GLN A 241 -6.28 5.85 24.41
CA GLN A 241 -7.30 6.04 25.43
C GLN A 241 -7.76 7.51 25.55
N SER A 242 -6.92 8.46 25.12
CA SER A 242 -7.22 9.88 25.24
C SER A 242 -8.27 10.32 24.23
N TRP A 243 -9.31 11.02 24.72
CA TRP A 243 -10.43 11.50 23.89
C TRP A 243 -9.98 12.43 22.76
N GLU A 244 -9.04 13.34 23.03
CA GLU A 244 -8.55 14.28 22.03
C GLU A 244 -7.58 13.61 21.04
N VAL A 245 -6.91 12.51 21.42
CA VAL A 245 -6.12 11.68 20.49
C VAL A 245 -7.06 10.92 19.54
N LEU A 246 -8.14 10.33 20.06
CA LEU A 246 -9.19 9.74 19.21
C LEU A 246 -9.78 10.78 18.25
N ARG A 247 -10.08 11.99 18.74
CA ARG A 247 -10.57 13.10 17.91
C ARG A 247 -9.57 13.43 16.79
N PHE A 248 -8.29 13.57 17.15
CA PHE A 248 -7.22 13.91 16.21
C PHE A 248 -7.07 12.86 15.11
N LEU A 249 -6.95 11.58 15.46
CA LEU A 249 -6.74 10.49 14.50
C LEU A 249 -7.98 10.23 13.64
N LEU A 250 -9.17 10.20 14.23
CA LEU A 250 -10.41 9.98 13.47
C LEU A 250 -10.74 11.16 12.54
N SER A 251 -10.46 12.38 12.98
CA SER A 251 -10.59 13.57 12.12
C SER A 251 -9.54 13.60 11.02
N ASN A 252 -8.36 13.04 11.26
CA ASN A 252 -7.33 12.90 10.23
C ASN A 252 -7.80 11.99 9.09
N LEU A 253 -8.42 10.86 9.39
CA LEU A 253 -9.03 9.99 8.37
C LEU A 253 -10.10 10.74 7.57
N ARG A 254 -10.96 11.50 8.25
CA ARG A 254 -12.03 12.27 7.58
C ARG A 254 -11.48 13.39 6.70
N TRP A 255 -10.43 14.07 7.13
CA TRP A 255 -9.73 15.10 6.38
C TRP A 255 -9.24 14.59 5.03
N TRP A 256 -8.54 13.46 5.02
CA TRP A 256 -8.03 12.86 3.79
C TRP A 256 -9.16 12.39 2.85
N MET A 257 -10.27 11.88 3.40
CA MET A 257 -11.45 11.50 2.60
C MET A 257 -12.20 12.69 1.99
N GLU A 258 -12.40 13.79 2.73
CA GLU A 258 -13.21 14.92 2.26
C GLU A 258 -12.42 15.91 1.41
N GLU A 259 -11.23 16.31 1.88
CA GLU A 259 -10.44 17.38 1.27
C GLU A 259 -9.71 16.89 0.01
N TYR A 260 -9.08 15.72 0.10
CA TYR A 260 -8.26 15.14 -0.98
C TYR A 260 -8.96 14.04 -1.77
N ARG A 261 -10.15 13.60 -1.33
CA ARG A 261 -10.98 12.61 -2.03
C ARG A 261 -10.34 11.22 -2.19
N PHE A 262 -9.44 10.82 -1.29
CA PHE A 262 -8.94 9.43 -1.26
C PHE A 262 -10.06 8.41 -1.11
N ASP A 263 -9.94 7.24 -1.74
CA ASP A 263 -10.95 6.17 -1.78
C ASP A 263 -10.78 5.13 -0.67
N GLY A 264 -9.74 5.27 0.15
CA GLY A 264 -9.44 4.37 1.24
C GLY A 264 -8.02 4.52 1.75
N PHE A 265 -7.62 3.59 2.62
CA PHE A 265 -6.38 3.70 3.39
C PHE A 265 -5.67 2.36 3.54
N ARG A 266 -4.34 2.42 3.56
CA ARG A 266 -3.51 1.39 4.17
C ARG A 266 -3.06 1.88 5.54
N PHE A 267 -3.33 1.11 6.58
CA PHE A 267 -2.84 1.38 7.94
C PHE A 267 -1.50 0.68 8.11
N ASP A 268 -0.45 1.45 8.32
CA ASP A 268 0.93 0.96 8.42
C ASP A 268 1.32 0.68 9.87
N GLY A 269 2.10 -0.39 10.05
CA GLY A 269 2.55 -0.82 11.37
C GLY A 269 1.43 -1.30 12.30
N VAL A 270 0.37 -1.93 11.77
CA VAL A 270 -0.73 -2.46 12.59
C VAL A 270 -0.22 -3.50 13.58
N SER A 271 0.75 -4.34 13.22
CA SER A 271 1.39 -5.26 14.17
C SER A 271 2.01 -4.53 15.37
N SER A 272 2.56 -3.33 15.18
CA SER A 272 3.11 -2.53 16.27
C SER A 272 2.02 -1.98 17.19
N MET A 273 0.85 -1.65 16.62
CA MET A 273 -0.31 -1.20 17.37
C MET A 273 -0.95 -2.33 18.19
N LEU A 274 -1.07 -3.54 17.63
CA LEU A 274 -1.83 -4.63 18.23
C LEU A 274 -1.21 -5.19 19.53
N TYR A 275 0.12 -5.09 19.67
CA TYR A 275 0.82 -5.72 20.80
C TYR A 275 1.73 -4.72 21.51
N HIS A 276 1.78 -4.77 22.84
CA HIS A 276 2.69 -3.95 23.64
C HIS A 276 4.17 -4.25 23.41
N HIS A 277 4.50 -5.44 22.90
CA HIS A 277 5.86 -5.79 22.45
C HIS A 277 6.10 -5.46 20.96
N HIS A 278 5.11 -4.88 20.28
CA HIS A 278 5.18 -4.41 18.90
C HIS A 278 5.53 -5.48 17.85
N GLY A 279 5.38 -6.76 18.18
CA GLY A 279 5.84 -7.88 17.35
C GLY A 279 7.37 -8.03 17.27
N ILE A 280 8.15 -7.26 18.05
CA ILE A 280 9.62 -7.31 18.01
C ILE A 280 10.12 -8.58 18.70
N ALA A 281 11.03 -9.30 18.02
CA ALA A 281 11.65 -10.54 18.48
C ALA A 281 10.66 -11.66 18.88
N MET A 282 9.44 -11.62 18.35
CA MET A 282 8.41 -12.65 18.54
C MET A 282 8.15 -13.36 17.22
N SER A 283 8.06 -14.69 17.29
CA SER A 283 7.64 -15.51 16.16
C SER A 283 6.22 -16.01 16.40
N PHE A 284 5.33 -15.81 15.43
CA PHE A 284 3.95 -16.23 15.52
C PHE A 284 3.81 -17.63 14.92
N SER A 285 3.68 -18.64 15.78
CA SER A 285 3.54 -20.05 15.39
C SER A 285 2.14 -20.41 14.91
N GLY A 286 1.15 -19.54 15.18
CA GLY A 286 -0.25 -19.79 14.88
C GLY A 286 -1.07 -20.23 16.10
N GLY A 287 -0.43 -20.39 17.26
CA GLY A 287 -1.11 -20.63 18.54
C GLY A 287 -1.96 -19.43 18.94
N TYR A 288 -3.25 -19.64 19.24
CA TYR A 288 -4.18 -18.54 19.51
C TYR A 288 -3.83 -17.75 20.79
N SER A 289 -3.08 -18.35 21.71
CA SER A 289 -2.55 -17.68 22.91
C SER A 289 -1.54 -16.56 22.60
N GLU A 290 -0.87 -16.62 21.45
CA GLU A 290 0.06 -15.58 21.01
C GLU A 290 -0.69 -14.31 20.57
N TYR A 291 -1.87 -14.51 19.96
CA TYR A 291 -2.73 -13.44 19.44
C TYR A 291 -3.70 -12.87 20.48
N PHE A 292 -4.08 -13.67 21.48
CA PHE A 292 -5.05 -13.30 22.49
C PHE A 292 -4.45 -13.53 23.88
N GLY A 293 -4.01 -12.45 24.52
CA GLY A 293 -3.45 -12.46 25.88
C GLY A 293 -3.23 -11.04 26.41
N MET A 294 -2.61 -10.92 27.57
CA MET A 294 -2.34 -9.62 28.22
C MET A 294 -1.35 -8.73 27.46
N GLN A 295 -0.67 -9.29 26.45
CA GLN A 295 0.23 -8.57 25.56
C GLN A 295 -0.48 -7.72 24.52
N VAL A 296 -1.78 -7.93 24.32
CA VAL A 296 -2.59 -7.24 23.31
C VAL A 296 -2.97 -5.85 23.82
N ASP A 297 -2.78 -4.84 22.98
CA ASP A 297 -3.20 -3.47 23.29
C ASP A 297 -4.69 -3.30 22.96
N GLU A 298 -5.55 -3.32 23.98
CA GLU A 298 -6.99 -3.18 23.79
C GLU A 298 -7.37 -1.78 23.29
N ASP A 299 -6.63 -0.74 23.71
CA ASP A 299 -6.93 0.66 23.37
C ASP A 299 -6.72 0.90 21.87
N SER A 300 -5.63 0.35 21.31
CA SER A 300 -5.34 0.44 19.89
C SER A 300 -6.36 -0.34 19.04
N ILE A 301 -6.79 -1.53 19.49
CA ILE A 301 -7.82 -2.31 18.81
C ILE A 301 -9.13 -1.54 18.76
N ILE A 302 -9.53 -0.90 19.87
CA ILE A 302 -10.76 -0.10 19.93
C ILE A 302 -10.66 1.08 18.95
N HIS A 303 -9.51 1.75 18.90
CA HIS A 303 -9.27 2.82 17.92
C HIS A 303 -9.42 2.30 16.48
N LEU A 304 -8.81 1.17 16.12
CA LEU A 304 -8.93 0.59 14.77
C LEU A 304 -10.38 0.17 14.44
N MET A 305 -11.10 -0.40 15.40
CA MET A 305 -12.51 -0.75 15.25
C MET A 305 -13.37 0.50 15.00
N LEU A 306 -13.13 1.58 15.73
CA LEU A 306 -13.81 2.87 15.54
C LEU A 306 -13.50 3.47 14.16
N SER A 307 -12.22 3.50 13.78
CA SER A 307 -11.76 3.98 12.48
C SER A 307 -12.46 3.26 11.34
N ASN A 308 -12.46 1.92 11.33
CA ASN A 308 -13.14 1.14 10.30
C ASN A 308 -14.66 1.30 10.34
N HIS A 309 -15.27 1.33 11.53
CA HIS A 309 -16.71 1.52 11.65
C HIS A 309 -17.17 2.86 11.06
N ILE A 310 -16.46 3.94 11.38
CA ILE A 310 -16.75 5.29 10.88
C ILE A 310 -16.55 5.36 9.37
N LEU A 311 -15.43 4.85 8.86
CA LEU A 311 -15.11 4.86 7.43
C LEU A 311 -16.17 4.12 6.61
N HIS A 312 -16.56 2.91 7.00
CA HIS A 312 -17.56 2.14 6.25
C HIS A 312 -18.99 2.64 6.45
N THR A 313 -19.29 3.35 7.54
CA THR A 313 -20.62 3.95 7.77
C THR A 313 -20.81 5.20 6.90
N LEU A 314 -19.79 6.05 6.81
CA LEU A 314 -19.82 7.28 6.02
C LEU A 314 -19.56 7.02 4.53
N TYR A 315 -18.69 6.07 4.23
CA TYR A 315 -18.23 5.73 2.89
C TYR A 315 -18.32 4.22 2.67
N PRO A 316 -19.49 3.70 2.25
CA PRO A 316 -19.70 2.26 2.06
C PRO A 316 -18.71 1.60 1.09
N ASP A 317 -18.25 2.37 0.09
CA ASP A 317 -17.30 1.91 -0.93
C ASP A 317 -15.83 2.07 -0.53
N CYS A 318 -15.54 2.61 0.67
CA CYS A 318 -14.17 2.79 1.18
C CYS A 318 -13.44 1.45 1.31
N ILE A 319 -12.14 1.46 1.04
CA ILE A 319 -11.27 0.29 1.12
C ILE A 319 -10.24 0.48 2.23
N THR A 320 -10.17 -0.44 3.18
CA THR A 320 -9.16 -0.41 4.24
C THR A 320 -8.25 -1.64 4.22
N ILE A 321 -6.95 -1.40 4.20
CA ILE A 321 -5.90 -2.43 4.16
C ILE A 321 -5.08 -2.35 5.45
N ALA A 322 -4.88 -3.48 6.12
CA ALA A 322 -3.99 -3.57 7.28
C ALA A 322 -2.63 -4.15 6.89
N GLU A 323 -1.56 -3.45 7.24
CA GLU A 323 -0.20 -3.98 7.26
C GLU A 323 0.05 -4.72 8.58
N ASP A 324 -0.20 -6.03 8.58
CA ASP A 324 0.02 -6.90 9.74
C ASP A 324 0.80 -8.16 9.36
N VAL A 325 2.01 -8.26 9.91
CA VAL A 325 2.91 -9.43 9.83
C VAL A 325 2.39 -10.57 10.70
N SER A 326 1.81 -10.28 11.88
CA SER A 326 1.46 -11.31 12.86
C SER A 326 0.41 -12.29 12.35
N GLY A 327 -0.59 -11.79 11.63
CA GLY A 327 -1.71 -12.56 11.14
C GLY A 327 -2.83 -12.80 12.13
N MET A 328 -3.16 -11.75 12.88
CA MET A 328 -4.20 -11.75 13.89
C MET A 328 -5.53 -12.29 13.34
N PRO A 329 -6.15 -13.29 13.99
CA PRO A 329 -7.46 -13.81 13.60
C PRO A 329 -8.55 -12.74 13.75
N GLY A 330 -9.42 -12.57 12.75
CA GLY A 330 -10.55 -11.62 12.84
C GLY A 330 -10.20 -10.18 12.46
N LEU A 331 -8.97 -9.91 12.04
CA LEU A 331 -8.53 -8.58 11.58
C LEU A 331 -9.40 -8.06 10.43
N CYS A 332 -9.65 -8.91 9.42
CA CYS A 332 -10.44 -8.57 8.24
C CYS A 332 -11.90 -9.05 8.32
N LYS A 333 -12.48 -9.08 9.53
CA LYS A 333 -13.90 -9.40 9.74
C LYS A 333 -14.66 -8.14 10.14
N PRO A 334 -15.95 -8.04 9.78
CA PRO A 334 -16.76 -6.88 10.16
C PRO A 334 -16.80 -6.66 11.68
N VAL A 335 -16.82 -5.39 12.09
CA VAL A 335 -16.91 -4.98 13.50
C VAL A 335 -18.15 -5.58 14.20
N LYS A 336 -19.27 -5.70 13.47
CA LYS A 336 -20.52 -6.33 13.95
C LYS A 336 -20.35 -7.79 14.38
N ASN A 337 -19.38 -8.49 13.80
CA ASN A 337 -19.06 -9.89 14.12
C ASN A 337 -17.91 -10.00 15.14
N GLY A 338 -17.47 -8.88 15.74
CA GLY A 338 -16.34 -8.84 16.67
C GLY A 338 -14.96 -8.82 16.00
N GLY A 339 -14.88 -8.50 14.70
CA GLY A 339 -13.61 -8.26 14.02
C GLY A 339 -13.15 -6.81 14.10
N LEU A 340 -11.96 -6.51 13.54
CA LEU A 340 -11.41 -5.15 13.52
C LEU A 340 -11.95 -4.28 12.38
N GLY A 341 -12.62 -4.88 11.40
CA GLY A 341 -13.33 -4.16 10.34
C GLY A 341 -12.51 -3.86 9.08
N PHE A 342 -11.30 -4.38 8.93
CA PHE A 342 -10.52 -4.19 7.69
C PHE A 342 -11.10 -5.00 6.53
N ASP A 343 -10.99 -4.48 5.29
CA ASP A 343 -11.34 -5.24 4.10
C ASP A 343 -10.27 -6.27 3.73
N TYR A 344 -9.00 -5.84 3.79
CA TYR A 344 -7.85 -6.63 3.36
C TYR A 344 -6.69 -6.55 4.34
N ARG A 345 -5.84 -7.57 4.29
CA ARG A 345 -4.50 -7.54 4.89
C ARG A 345 -3.42 -7.83 3.85
N LEU A 346 -2.23 -7.30 4.08
CA LEU A 346 -1.04 -7.66 3.31
C LEU A 346 -0.54 -9.05 3.67
N ASN A 347 -0.14 -9.84 2.67
CA ASN A 347 0.47 -11.15 2.88
C ASN A 347 1.99 -11.07 2.83
N MET A 348 2.58 -10.71 3.97
CA MET A 348 4.00 -10.41 4.08
C MET A 348 4.90 -11.66 4.07
N ALA A 349 4.34 -12.85 4.34
CA ALA A 349 5.10 -14.11 4.35
C ALA A 349 5.53 -14.60 2.95
N VAL A 350 4.92 -14.06 1.89
CA VAL A 350 5.18 -14.48 0.50
C VAL A 350 6.51 -13.95 -0.03
N PRO A 351 6.79 -12.64 0.05
CA PRO A 351 8.09 -12.10 -0.33
C PRO A 351 9.25 -12.78 0.41
N ASP A 352 9.12 -12.99 1.72
CA ASP A 352 10.13 -13.69 2.52
C ASP A 352 10.42 -15.09 2.00
N LYS A 353 9.37 -15.80 1.55
CA LYS A 353 9.53 -17.14 1.00
C LYS A 353 10.29 -17.14 -0.32
N TRP A 354 10.02 -16.17 -1.20
CA TRP A 354 10.75 -16.03 -2.45
C TRP A 354 12.21 -15.68 -2.21
N ILE A 355 12.51 -14.77 -1.29
CA ILE A 355 13.89 -14.48 -0.89
C ILE A 355 14.57 -15.73 -0.35
N GLN A 356 13.92 -16.46 0.56
CA GLN A 356 14.48 -17.68 1.11
C GLN A 356 14.86 -18.67 0.00
N ILE A 357 13.93 -18.91 -0.95
CA ILE A 357 14.14 -19.84 -2.06
C ILE A 357 15.29 -19.38 -2.96
N LEU A 358 15.31 -18.10 -3.34
CA LEU A 358 16.31 -17.55 -4.26
C LEU A 358 17.71 -17.42 -3.62
N LYS A 359 17.78 -17.31 -2.29
CA LYS A 359 19.03 -17.15 -1.55
C LYS A 359 19.65 -18.48 -1.12
N GLU A 360 18.83 -19.43 -0.67
CA GLU A 360 19.30 -20.64 0.03
C GLU A 360 19.27 -21.90 -0.84
N LEU A 361 18.40 -21.97 -1.86
CA LEU A 361 18.12 -23.20 -2.59
C LEU A 361 18.50 -23.10 -4.06
N LYS A 362 18.95 -24.22 -4.62
CA LYS A 362 19.07 -24.37 -6.08
C LYS A 362 17.71 -24.71 -6.69
N ASP A 363 17.53 -24.44 -7.98
CA ASP A 363 16.26 -24.64 -8.69
C ASP A 363 15.72 -26.07 -8.60
N GLU A 364 16.60 -27.07 -8.57
CA GLU A 364 16.21 -28.47 -8.47
C GLU A 364 15.66 -28.84 -7.08
N GLU A 365 15.98 -28.05 -6.05
CA GLU A 365 15.61 -28.27 -4.66
C GLU A 365 14.31 -27.54 -4.28
N TRP A 366 13.66 -26.88 -5.24
CA TRP A 366 12.43 -26.15 -4.99
C TRP A 366 11.25 -27.10 -4.72
N ASP A 367 10.82 -27.14 -3.45
CA ASP A 367 9.62 -27.87 -3.06
C ASP A 367 8.35 -27.11 -3.45
N MET A 368 7.74 -27.52 -4.57
CA MET A 368 6.46 -26.98 -5.05
C MET A 368 5.32 -27.13 -4.04
N GLY A 369 5.33 -28.19 -3.21
CA GLY A 369 4.34 -28.39 -2.16
C GLY A 369 4.41 -27.30 -1.09
N ASN A 370 5.63 -26.90 -0.73
CA ASN A 370 5.89 -25.81 0.22
C ASN A 370 5.51 -24.45 -0.38
N ILE A 371 5.88 -24.18 -1.64
CA ILE A 371 5.48 -22.94 -2.34
C ILE A 371 3.96 -22.82 -2.38
N ILE A 372 3.26 -23.86 -2.86
CA ILE A 372 1.79 -23.86 -2.90
C ILE A 372 1.20 -23.74 -1.50
N TYR A 373 1.78 -24.39 -0.48
CA TYR A 373 1.34 -24.26 0.90
C TYR A 373 1.43 -22.80 1.37
N THR A 374 2.58 -22.13 1.22
CA THR A 374 2.73 -20.72 1.58
C THR A 374 1.73 -19.84 0.83
N LEU A 375 1.53 -20.10 -0.46
CA LEU A 375 0.59 -19.34 -1.30
C LEU A 375 -0.89 -19.59 -0.99
N THR A 376 -1.22 -20.71 -0.38
CA THR A 376 -2.61 -21.08 -0.03
C THR A 376 -2.91 -20.97 1.45
N ASN A 377 -1.89 -20.89 2.30
CA ASN A 377 -2.03 -20.80 3.75
C ASN A 377 -2.54 -19.42 4.14
N ARG A 378 -3.87 -19.32 4.27
CA ARG A 378 -4.57 -18.12 4.71
C ARG A 378 -5.89 -18.49 5.38
N ARG A 379 -6.45 -17.53 6.12
CA ARG A 379 -7.76 -17.67 6.76
C ARG A 379 -8.90 -17.55 5.74
N LYS A 380 -9.91 -18.41 5.87
CA LYS A 380 -11.08 -18.37 4.98
C LYS A 380 -12.00 -17.21 5.32
N GLY A 381 -12.41 -16.46 4.30
CA GLY A 381 -13.33 -15.33 4.43
C GLY A 381 -12.70 -14.05 4.99
N GLU A 382 -11.36 -13.94 4.95
CA GLU A 382 -10.62 -12.70 5.15
C GLU A 382 -10.00 -12.29 3.80
N GLY A 383 -10.10 -11.01 3.45
CA GLY A 383 -9.46 -10.47 2.25
C GLY A 383 -7.94 -10.41 2.44
N SER A 384 -7.20 -10.76 1.40
CA SER A 384 -5.73 -10.68 1.42
C SER A 384 -5.20 -10.14 0.10
N ILE A 385 -4.23 -9.24 0.17
CA ILE A 385 -3.48 -8.72 -0.97
C ILE A 385 -2.14 -9.45 -1.03
N GLY A 386 -1.84 -10.04 -2.20
CA GLY A 386 -0.58 -10.72 -2.47
C GLY A 386 0.35 -9.88 -3.32
N TYR A 387 1.64 -9.98 -3.06
CA TYR A 387 2.69 -9.33 -3.84
C TYR A 387 3.93 -10.22 -3.83
N ALA A 388 4.73 -10.17 -4.90
CA ALA A 388 5.94 -10.96 -5.05
C ALA A 388 7.10 -10.36 -4.25
N GLU A 389 7.17 -9.03 -4.27
CA GLU A 389 8.20 -8.25 -3.61
C GLU A 389 7.62 -6.91 -3.13
N SER A 390 8.14 -6.39 -2.01
CA SER A 390 7.70 -5.13 -1.41
C SER A 390 8.62 -3.96 -1.72
N HIS A 391 8.20 -2.76 -1.34
CA HIS A 391 9.07 -1.60 -1.30
C HIS A 391 10.26 -1.78 -0.33
N ASP A 392 10.11 -2.53 0.77
CA ASP A 392 11.22 -2.81 1.71
C ASP A 392 12.37 -3.57 1.02
N GLN A 393 12.03 -4.53 0.17
CA GLN A 393 13.01 -5.33 -0.57
C GLN A 393 13.66 -4.55 -1.72
N ALA A 394 13.02 -3.45 -2.12
CA ALA A 394 13.64 -2.52 -3.05
C ALA A 394 14.66 -1.59 -2.36
N LEU A 395 14.65 -1.47 -1.02
CA LEU A 395 15.56 -0.59 -0.29
C LEU A 395 16.99 -1.14 -0.19
N VAL A 396 17.94 -0.25 0.09
CA VAL A 396 19.35 -0.59 0.32
C VAL A 396 19.50 -1.60 1.47
N GLY A 397 20.14 -2.73 1.17
CA GLY A 397 20.36 -3.82 2.14
C GLY A 397 19.64 -5.11 1.78
N ASP A 398 18.67 -5.04 0.87
CA ASP A 398 18.09 -6.22 0.21
C ASP A 398 18.28 -6.13 -1.31
N LYS A 399 17.81 -7.14 -2.04
CA LYS A 399 17.85 -7.22 -3.50
C LYS A 399 16.43 -7.38 -4.05
N SER A 400 16.12 -6.68 -5.14
CA SER A 400 14.91 -6.92 -5.90
C SER A 400 14.89 -8.34 -6.48
N LEU A 401 13.71 -8.83 -6.84
CA LEU A 401 13.55 -10.15 -7.45
C LEU A 401 14.35 -10.26 -8.75
N ALA A 402 14.36 -9.19 -9.56
CA ALA A 402 15.19 -9.09 -10.76
C ALA A 402 16.69 -9.22 -10.44
N PHE A 403 17.17 -8.54 -9.40
CA PHE A 403 18.58 -8.56 -9.02
C PHE A 403 19.00 -9.88 -8.35
N TRP A 404 18.09 -10.57 -7.64
CA TRP A 404 18.32 -11.94 -7.17
C TRP A 404 18.49 -12.93 -8.33
N LEU A 405 17.76 -12.73 -9.43
CA LEU A 405 17.76 -13.66 -10.56
C LEU A 405 18.89 -13.43 -11.56
N MET A 406 19.25 -12.16 -11.80
CA MET A 406 20.15 -11.76 -12.90
C MET A 406 21.46 -11.11 -12.41
N ASP A 407 21.51 -10.63 -11.17
CA ASP A 407 22.67 -9.97 -10.55
C ASP A 407 23.35 -8.96 -11.52
N LYS A 408 24.68 -8.95 -11.63
CA LYS A 408 25.45 -8.03 -12.47
C LYS A 408 25.21 -8.19 -13.98
N GLU A 409 24.70 -9.33 -14.45
CA GLU A 409 24.42 -9.52 -15.89
C GLU A 409 23.32 -8.58 -16.38
N MET A 410 22.49 -8.04 -15.48
CA MET A 410 21.50 -7.02 -15.82
C MET A 410 22.12 -5.80 -16.52
N TYR A 411 23.35 -5.42 -16.16
CA TYR A 411 23.99 -4.22 -16.70
C TYR A 411 24.60 -4.43 -18.09
N THR A 412 24.92 -5.67 -18.45
CA THR A 412 25.66 -6.00 -19.68
C THR A 412 24.79 -6.67 -20.75
N ASN A 413 23.77 -7.44 -20.35
CA ASN A 413 23.06 -8.37 -21.24
C ASN A 413 21.55 -8.08 -21.41
N MET A 414 21.09 -6.91 -20.94
CA MET A 414 19.68 -6.49 -21.08
C MET A 414 19.34 -5.79 -22.41
N SER A 415 20.31 -5.63 -23.31
CA SER A 415 20.04 -5.16 -24.68
C SER A 415 19.50 -6.29 -25.56
N SER A 416 18.52 -6.01 -26.41
CA SER A 416 18.02 -6.96 -27.42
C SER A 416 19.03 -7.19 -28.55
N LEU A 417 20.04 -6.33 -28.70
CA LEU A 417 21.09 -6.46 -29.72
C LEU A 417 22.15 -7.52 -29.38
N ILE A 418 22.28 -7.86 -28.10
CA ILE A 418 23.24 -8.85 -27.61
C ILE A 418 22.52 -10.19 -27.49
N PRO A 419 23.17 -11.33 -27.83
CA PRO A 419 22.60 -12.66 -27.60
C PRO A 419 22.24 -12.87 -26.12
N MET A 420 21.10 -13.52 -25.87
CA MET A 420 20.62 -13.81 -24.53
C MET A 420 21.51 -14.86 -23.85
N THR A 421 22.07 -14.52 -22.68
CA THR A 421 22.78 -15.48 -21.84
C THR A 421 21.76 -16.38 -21.14
N PRO A 422 22.12 -17.62 -20.77
CA PRO A 422 21.24 -18.50 -20.00
C PRO A 422 20.78 -17.89 -18.67
N VAL A 423 21.59 -17.01 -18.06
CA VAL A 423 21.25 -16.33 -16.81
C VAL A 423 20.15 -15.29 -17.01
N ILE A 424 20.25 -14.44 -18.05
CA ILE A 424 19.21 -13.46 -18.37
C ILE A 424 17.93 -14.13 -18.85
N ASP A 425 18.05 -15.19 -19.64
CA ASP A 425 16.88 -15.98 -20.05
C ASP A 425 16.15 -16.48 -18.81
N ARG A 426 16.86 -17.21 -17.95
CA ARG A 426 16.35 -17.72 -16.67
C ARG A 426 15.70 -16.62 -15.84
N GLY A 427 16.36 -15.47 -15.72
CA GLY A 427 15.85 -14.37 -14.91
C GLY A 427 14.57 -13.76 -15.45
N ILE A 428 14.47 -13.54 -16.77
CA ILE A 428 13.25 -13.02 -17.40
C ILE A 428 12.09 -14.01 -17.25
N GLN A 429 12.33 -15.31 -17.48
CA GLN A 429 11.27 -16.31 -17.38
C GLN A 429 10.78 -16.48 -15.93
N LEU A 430 11.69 -16.64 -14.97
CA LEU A 430 11.31 -16.78 -13.56
C LEU A 430 10.65 -15.53 -13.00
N HIS A 431 11.08 -14.32 -13.40
CA HIS A 431 10.44 -13.08 -12.99
C HIS A 431 8.97 -13.03 -13.43
N LYS A 432 8.68 -13.36 -14.70
CA LYS A 432 7.31 -13.47 -15.22
C LYS A 432 6.51 -14.55 -14.48
N MET A 433 7.09 -15.74 -14.27
CA MET A 433 6.42 -16.85 -13.62
C MET A 433 6.08 -16.58 -12.16
N ILE A 434 7.01 -16.00 -11.40
CA ILE A 434 6.79 -15.66 -9.99
C ILE A 434 5.68 -14.60 -9.90
N ARG A 435 5.76 -13.53 -10.71
CA ARG A 435 4.71 -12.50 -10.74
C ARG A 435 3.36 -13.07 -11.16
N LEU A 436 3.30 -13.92 -12.18
CA LEU A 436 2.07 -14.57 -12.61
C LEU A 436 1.52 -15.45 -11.49
N LEU A 437 2.34 -16.31 -10.90
CA LEU A 437 1.92 -17.16 -9.77
C LEU A 437 1.40 -16.32 -8.59
N MET A 438 1.96 -15.13 -8.37
CA MET A 438 1.53 -14.18 -7.33
C MET A 438 0.25 -13.45 -7.68
N LEU A 439 0.12 -12.92 -8.89
CA LEU A 439 -1.10 -12.24 -9.34
C LEU A 439 -2.27 -13.24 -9.38
N HIS A 440 -1.97 -14.51 -9.66
CA HIS A 440 -2.95 -15.58 -9.72
C HIS A 440 -3.22 -16.28 -8.39
N ARG A 441 -2.63 -15.81 -7.27
CA ARG A 441 -2.63 -16.49 -5.96
C ARG A 441 -4.00 -17.10 -5.72
N LEU A 442 -4.03 -18.42 -5.65
CA LEU A 442 -5.18 -19.35 -5.65
C LEU A 442 -6.39 -18.96 -4.78
N TRP A 443 -6.29 -17.92 -3.94
CA TRP A 443 -7.39 -17.44 -3.12
C TRP A 443 -7.40 -15.89 -2.89
N GLY A 444 -6.38 -15.11 -3.26
CA GLY A 444 -6.29 -13.66 -3.00
C GLY A 444 -7.32 -12.82 -3.79
N ILE A 445 -7.86 -11.76 -3.17
CA ILE A 445 -8.87 -10.86 -3.77
C ILE A 445 -8.20 -9.61 -4.42
N GLY A 446 -6.89 -9.41 -4.19
CA GLY A 446 -6.13 -8.38 -4.88
C GLY A 446 -4.63 -8.67 -4.99
N SER A 447 -3.99 -7.97 -5.93
CA SER A 447 -2.55 -7.96 -6.18
C SER A 447 -1.96 -6.59 -5.89
N LEU A 448 -0.67 -6.55 -5.54
CA LEU A 448 0.10 -5.33 -5.39
C LEU A 448 1.44 -5.46 -6.12
N ALA A 449 1.86 -4.39 -6.79
CA ALA A 449 3.18 -4.24 -7.37
C ALA A 449 3.77 -2.87 -7.01
N PHE A 450 5.01 -2.86 -6.52
CA PHE A 450 5.74 -1.63 -6.25
C PHE A 450 6.35 -1.05 -7.53
N MET A 451 6.31 0.28 -7.66
CA MET A 451 6.75 0.98 -8.85
C MET A 451 8.18 0.60 -9.29
N GLY A 452 8.34 0.23 -10.56
CA GLY A 452 9.60 -0.24 -11.13
C GLY A 452 9.71 -1.76 -11.22
N ASN A 453 9.13 -2.48 -10.26
CA ASN A 453 9.26 -3.94 -10.21
C ASN A 453 8.47 -4.62 -11.33
N GLU A 454 7.47 -3.96 -11.92
CA GLU A 454 6.71 -4.45 -13.08
C GLU A 454 7.57 -4.77 -14.30
N PHE A 455 8.64 -4.03 -14.49
CA PHE A 455 9.57 -4.26 -15.59
C PHE A 455 10.92 -4.80 -15.11
N GLY A 456 11.06 -5.18 -13.84
CA GLY A 456 12.32 -5.66 -13.27
C GLY A 456 13.39 -4.56 -13.21
N HIS A 457 13.05 -3.41 -12.63
CA HIS A 457 13.95 -2.25 -12.48
C HIS A 457 15.30 -2.68 -11.88
N PRO A 458 16.44 -2.28 -12.50
CA PRO A 458 17.78 -2.61 -12.00
C PRO A 458 18.13 -1.81 -10.74
N ASP A 459 19.26 -2.15 -10.13
CA ASP A 459 19.77 -1.49 -8.92
C ASP A 459 18.86 -1.70 -7.69
N TRP A 460 18.96 -0.77 -6.75
CA TRP A 460 18.17 -0.68 -5.52
C TRP A 460 17.76 0.78 -5.30
N LEU A 461 16.83 0.98 -4.36
CA LEU A 461 16.36 2.27 -3.89
C LEU A 461 17.16 2.67 -2.64
N ASP A 462 17.85 3.80 -2.67
CA ASP A 462 18.48 4.38 -1.48
C ASP A 462 18.13 5.87 -1.42
N PHE A 463 17.79 6.32 -0.22
CA PHE A 463 17.42 7.71 0.02
C PHE A 463 18.65 8.53 0.42
N PRO A 464 18.64 9.86 0.19
CA PRO A 464 19.68 10.74 0.70
C PRO A 464 19.85 10.58 2.21
N ARG A 465 21.06 10.19 2.62
CA ARG A 465 21.45 10.03 4.01
C ARG A 465 22.93 10.33 4.19
N LYS A 466 23.35 10.63 5.43
CA LYS A 466 24.76 10.86 5.76
C LYS A 466 25.70 9.74 5.28
N GLY A 467 25.23 8.49 5.27
CA GLY A 467 26.00 7.33 4.84
C GLY A 467 26.28 7.23 3.35
N ASN A 468 25.55 7.95 2.49
CA ASN A 468 25.76 8.00 1.04
C ASN A 468 26.08 9.42 0.53
N GLY A 469 26.38 10.36 1.43
CA GLY A 469 26.70 11.74 1.08
C GLY A 469 25.49 12.55 0.60
N GLU A 470 24.28 12.24 1.07
CA GLU A 470 23.02 12.87 0.64
C GLU A 470 22.75 12.69 -0.87
N SER A 471 23.11 11.52 -1.42
CA SER A 471 22.96 11.23 -2.84
C SER A 471 21.51 10.92 -3.23
N TYR A 472 21.07 11.48 -4.36
CA TYR A 472 19.78 11.21 -5.01
C TYR A 472 19.89 10.20 -6.16
N GLN A 473 21.09 9.67 -6.42
CA GLN A 473 21.36 8.79 -7.56
C GLN A 473 20.47 7.54 -7.58
N TYR A 474 20.15 6.99 -6.42
CA TYR A 474 19.29 5.79 -6.28
C TYR A 474 17.86 6.14 -5.87
N ALA A 475 17.56 7.39 -5.53
CA ALA A 475 16.24 7.86 -5.14
C ALA A 475 15.37 8.23 -6.36
N ARG A 476 15.36 7.37 -7.38
CA ARG A 476 14.74 7.65 -8.69
C ARG A 476 14.23 6.38 -9.37
N ARG A 477 13.38 6.54 -10.38
CA ARG A 477 12.90 5.43 -11.22
C ARG A 477 13.23 5.65 -12.68
N GLN A 478 13.94 4.67 -13.24
CA GLN A 478 14.50 4.74 -14.58
C GLN A 478 13.47 4.35 -15.64
N TYR A 479 12.40 5.13 -15.78
CA TYR A 479 11.39 4.89 -16.82
C TYR A 479 11.95 5.04 -18.25
N ASN A 480 13.13 5.65 -18.41
CA ASN A 480 13.88 5.70 -19.68
C ASN A 480 14.25 4.30 -20.20
N LEU A 481 14.32 3.28 -19.33
CA LEU A 481 14.59 1.90 -19.73
C LEU A 481 13.44 1.29 -20.54
N LEU A 482 12.25 1.89 -20.48
CA LEU A 482 11.07 1.47 -21.22
C LEU A 482 10.93 2.16 -22.58
N ASP A 483 11.86 3.07 -22.92
CA ASP A 483 11.83 3.73 -24.21
C ASP A 483 12.08 2.69 -25.33
N PRO A 484 11.14 2.51 -26.29
CA PRO A 484 11.30 1.57 -27.39
C PRO A 484 12.59 1.78 -28.18
N ASP A 485 13.08 3.02 -28.27
CA ASP A 485 14.28 3.36 -29.05
C ASP A 485 15.56 2.79 -28.44
N ASN A 486 15.56 2.47 -27.14
CA ASN A 486 16.73 1.96 -26.44
C ASN A 486 16.99 0.46 -26.68
N ASN A 487 16.08 -0.26 -27.35
CA ASN A 487 16.24 -1.68 -27.67
C ASN A 487 16.61 -2.52 -26.43
N LEU A 488 15.92 -2.28 -25.31
CA LEU A 488 16.15 -2.99 -24.05
C LEU A 488 15.02 -3.99 -23.78
N ARG A 489 15.39 -5.09 -23.10
CA ARG A 489 14.49 -6.20 -22.77
C ARG A 489 13.49 -5.89 -21.65
N TYR A 490 13.65 -4.76 -20.94
CA TYR A 490 12.68 -4.31 -19.93
C TYR A 490 11.27 -4.07 -20.52
N THR A 491 11.20 -3.68 -21.80
CA THR A 491 9.93 -3.52 -22.54
C THR A 491 9.13 -4.82 -22.63
N GLN A 492 9.81 -5.97 -22.68
CA GLN A 492 9.19 -7.30 -22.75
C GLN A 492 8.52 -7.68 -21.41
N LEU A 493 9.18 -7.38 -20.29
CA LEU A 493 8.62 -7.57 -18.94
C LEU A 493 7.42 -6.64 -18.71
N TYR A 494 7.53 -5.38 -19.16
CA TYR A 494 6.43 -4.41 -19.10
C TYR A 494 5.21 -4.87 -19.90
N ALA A 495 5.41 -5.36 -21.12
CA ALA A 495 4.33 -5.88 -21.96
C ALA A 495 3.64 -7.10 -21.32
N PHE A 496 4.42 -8.00 -20.70
CA PHE A 496 3.86 -9.14 -19.98
C PHE A 496 2.99 -8.70 -18.79
N ASP A 497 3.45 -7.73 -18.00
CA ASP A 497 2.67 -7.25 -16.86
C ASP A 497 1.35 -6.59 -17.28
N ARG A 498 1.40 -5.79 -18.34
CA ARG A 498 0.20 -5.19 -18.96
C ARG A 498 -0.80 -6.26 -19.39
N ASP A 499 -0.35 -7.21 -20.21
CA ASP A 499 -1.23 -8.19 -20.83
C ASP A 499 -1.77 -9.17 -19.77
N MET A 500 -1.00 -9.45 -18.71
CA MET A 500 -1.46 -10.18 -17.53
C MET A 500 -2.63 -9.47 -16.83
N ASN A 501 -2.51 -8.17 -16.53
CA ASN A 501 -3.56 -7.40 -15.85
C ASN A 501 -4.82 -7.21 -16.72
N LEU A 502 -4.66 -6.97 -18.02
CA LEU A 502 -5.78 -6.85 -18.96
C LEU A 502 -6.54 -8.17 -19.11
N THR A 503 -5.82 -9.28 -19.09
CA THR A 503 -6.43 -10.62 -19.13
C THR A 503 -7.19 -10.89 -17.84
N GLU A 504 -6.71 -10.42 -16.68
CA GLU A 504 -7.47 -10.50 -15.44
C GLU A 504 -8.77 -9.69 -15.49
N ASP A 505 -8.73 -8.47 -16.03
CA ASP A 505 -9.92 -7.62 -16.15
C ASP A 505 -11.02 -8.28 -17.01
N LYS A 506 -10.60 -9.02 -18.05
CA LYS A 506 -11.51 -9.71 -18.98
C LYS A 506 -12.13 -10.99 -18.41
N TYR A 507 -11.37 -11.78 -17.66
CA TYR A 507 -11.82 -13.10 -17.18
C TYR A 507 -12.15 -13.13 -15.67
N GLY A 508 -11.77 -12.11 -14.92
CA GLY A 508 -12.13 -11.91 -13.51
C GLY A 508 -11.69 -13.03 -12.58
N TRP A 509 -10.51 -13.62 -12.81
CA TRP A 509 -10.08 -14.81 -12.07
C TRP A 509 -9.78 -14.55 -10.60
N LEU A 510 -9.43 -13.32 -10.20
CA LEU A 510 -9.18 -12.98 -8.80
C LEU A 510 -10.41 -13.21 -7.89
N ALA A 511 -11.62 -13.25 -8.46
CA ALA A 511 -12.87 -13.44 -7.71
C ALA A 511 -13.28 -14.93 -7.51
N SER A 512 -12.67 -15.90 -8.21
CA SER A 512 -13.12 -17.30 -8.21
C SER A 512 -12.40 -18.18 -7.17
N GLN A 513 -13.12 -19.10 -6.52
CA GLN A 513 -12.61 -20.04 -5.49
C GLN A 513 -12.70 -21.51 -5.96
N LYS A 514 -11.59 -22.15 -6.36
CA LYS A 514 -11.51 -23.61 -6.59
C LYS A 514 -10.15 -24.17 -6.13
N LYS A 515 -10.15 -25.43 -5.71
CA LYS A 515 -8.99 -26.18 -5.21
C LYS A 515 -8.51 -27.14 -6.30
N ASP A 516 -7.20 -27.25 -6.52
CA ASP A 516 -6.50 -28.51 -6.82
C ASP A 516 -4.97 -28.37 -6.70
N LYS A 517 -4.28 -29.50 -6.48
CA LYS A 517 -2.86 -29.60 -6.10
C LYS A 517 -2.00 -30.32 -7.16
N VAL A 518 -1.63 -29.59 -8.20
CA VAL A 518 -0.39 -29.63 -9.00
C VAL A 518 -0.21 -28.18 -9.49
N ILE A 519 0.91 -27.69 -10.04
CA ILE A 519 0.90 -26.33 -10.68
C ILE A 519 0.14 -26.33 -12.02
N VAL A 520 -0.84 -27.22 -12.13
CA VAL A 520 -2.01 -27.02 -12.95
C VAL A 520 -3.18 -26.80 -12.03
N PHE A 521 -3.82 -25.64 -12.14
CA PHE A 521 -5.04 -25.34 -11.40
C PHE A 521 -6.04 -24.59 -12.28
N GLU A 522 -7.31 -24.75 -11.96
CA GLU A 522 -8.42 -24.10 -12.67
C GLU A 522 -9.00 -22.94 -11.87
N ARG A 523 -9.24 -21.79 -12.51
CA ARG A 523 -9.86 -20.61 -11.89
C ARG A 523 -10.62 -19.75 -12.90
N ALA A 524 -11.86 -19.38 -12.58
CA ALA A 524 -12.76 -18.60 -13.44
C ALA A 524 -12.82 -19.08 -14.90
N ASN A 525 -12.96 -20.39 -15.08
CA ASN A 525 -12.96 -21.05 -16.39
C ASN A 525 -11.65 -20.87 -17.16
N VAL A 526 -10.52 -20.69 -16.48
CA VAL A 526 -9.17 -20.65 -17.05
C VAL A 526 -8.30 -21.68 -16.36
N MET A 527 -7.63 -22.54 -17.13
CA MET A 527 -6.65 -23.50 -16.64
C MET A 527 -5.25 -22.90 -16.75
N PHE A 528 -4.50 -22.93 -15.66
CA PHE A 528 -3.12 -22.48 -15.60
C PHE A 528 -2.19 -23.68 -15.61
N VAL A 529 -1.02 -23.52 -16.21
CA VAL A 529 0.04 -24.53 -16.22
C VAL A 529 1.33 -23.79 -15.97
N PHE A 530 2.17 -24.30 -15.07
CA PHE A 530 3.50 -23.76 -14.83
C PHE A 530 4.51 -24.89 -14.84
N ASN A 531 5.61 -24.69 -15.56
CA ASN A 531 6.76 -25.58 -15.55
C ASN A 531 7.96 -24.87 -14.93
N PHE A 532 8.31 -25.19 -13.67
CA PHE A 532 9.50 -24.65 -13.01
C PHE A 532 10.75 -25.53 -13.18
N HIS A 533 10.71 -26.54 -14.05
CA HIS A 533 11.84 -27.43 -14.24
C HIS A 533 12.97 -26.73 -15.02
N PRO A 534 14.24 -26.77 -14.55
CA PRO A 534 15.35 -26.01 -15.14
C PRO A 534 15.76 -26.42 -16.56
N SER A 535 15.52 -27.67 -16.97
CA SER A 535 15.95 -28.18 -18.29
C SER A 535 14.94 -29.03 -19.07
N ASN A 536 13.96 -29.65 -18.41
CA ASN A 536 13.07 -30.61 -19.05
C ASN A 536 11.84 -29.94 -19.64
N SER A 537 11.54 -30.35 -20.88
CA SER A 537 10.28 -30.06 -21.55
C SER A 537 9.42 -31.29 -21.73
N TYR A 538 8.12 -31.06 -21.75
CA TYR A 538 7.11 -32.10 -21.86
C TYR A 538 6.23 -31.82 -23.07
N SER A 539 6.34 -32.63 -24.12
CA SER A 539 5.56 -32.51 -25.36
C SER A 539 4.16 -33.13 -25.25
N ASP A 540 3.98 -34.20 -24.45
CA ASP A 540 2.72 -34.93 -24.29
C ASP A 540 2.25 -34.97 -22.82
N TYR A 541 2.38 -33.84 -22.11
CA TYR A 541 1.98 -33.76 -20.71
C TYR A 541 0.46 -33.81 -20.57
N ARG A 542 -0.05 -34.89 -19.95
CA ARG A 542 -1.48 -35.04 -19.70
C ARG A 542 -1.89 -34.22 -18.49
N ILE A 543 -2.92 -33.40 -18.70
CA ILE A 543 -3.45 -32.50 -17.67
C ILE A 543 -4.89 -32.89 -17.39
N ALA A 544 -5.23 -32.98 -16.10
CA ALA A 544 -6.62 -33.10 -15.70
C ALA A 544 -7.33 -31.78 -15.98
N ALA A 545 -8.34 -31.82 -16.85
CA ALA A 545 -9.18 -30.68 -17.19
C ALA A 545 -10.64 -31.05 -16.95
N GLY A 546 -11.43 -30.11 -16.44
CA GLY A 546 -12.82 -30.33 -16.02
C GLY A 546 -13.75 -30.79 -17.15
N PRO A 547 -14.14 -29.93 -18.11
CA PRO A 547 -15.10 -30.32 -19.14
C PRO A 547 -14.45 -30.93 -20.38
N ASN A 548 -15.28 -31.70 -21.07
CA ASN A 548 -15.09 -32.03 -22.47
C ASN A 548 -15.24 -30.76 -23.33
N GLY A 549 -14.25 -30.45 -24.16
CA GLY A 549 -14.26 -29.24 -24.94
C GLY A 549 -12.99 -29.01 -25.75
N LYS A 550 -12.99 -27.85 -26.40
CA LYS A 550 -11.84 -27.30 -27.11
C LYS A 550 -11.23 -26.18 -26.30
N TYR A 551 -9.92 -26.15 -26.32
CA TYR A 551 -9.15 -25.23 -25.54
C TYR A 551 -8.10 -24.54 -26.40
N ARG A 552 -7.82 -23.27 -26.11
CA ARG A 552 -6.89 -22.42 -26.88
C ARG A 552 -6.00 -21.62 -25.94
N ILE A 553 -4.82 -21.26 -26.39
CA ILE A 553 -3.88 -20.42 -25.64
C ILE A 553 -4.41 -18.98 -25.59
N LYS A 554 -4.28 -18.33 -24.43
CA LYS A 554 -4.77 -16.96 -24.19
C LYS A 554 -3.71 -16.01 -23.68
N LEU A 555 -2.78 -16.51 -22.89
CA LEU A 555 -1.55 -15.84 -22.50
C LEU A 555 -0.49 -16.92 -22.50
N ASP A 556 0.57 -16.67 -23.25
CA ASP A 556 1.75 -17.52 -23.32
C ASP A 556 2.93 -16.65 -22.94
N SER A 557 3.56 -16.96 -21.81
CA SER A 557 4.74 -16.21 -21.40
C SER A 557 5.94 -16.47 -22.33
N ASP A 558 5.95 -17.55 -23.15
CA ASP A 558 7.02 -17.88 -24.11
C ASP A 558 6.97 -17.07 -25.39
N ALA A 559 5.91 -16.28 -25.58
CA ALA A 559 5.78 -15.48 -26.77
C ALA A 559 6.99 -14.54 -26.93
N GLU A 560 7.45 -14.35 -28.17
CA GLU A 560 8.61 -13.51 -28.48
C GLU A 560 8.45 -12.07 -27.97
N GLN A 561 7.20 -11.57 -27.95
CA GLN A 561 6.85 -10.26 -27.40
C GLN A 561 7.18 -10.09 -25.91
N TYR A 562 7.26 -11.20 -25.17
CA TYR A 562 7.62 -11.22 -23.74
C TYR A 562 9.06 -11.71 -23.52
N GLY A 563 9.86 -11.82 -24.58
CA GLY A 563 11.24 -12.32 -24.48
C GLY A 563 11.32 -13.82 -24.20
N GLY A 564 10.33 -14.60 -24.63
CA GLY A 564 10.44 -16.05 -24.72
C GLY A 564 10.91 -16.51 -26.11
N HIS A 565 10.88 -17.83 -26.33
CA HIS A 565 11.44 -18.47 -27.53
C HIS A 565 10.40 -18.78 -28.63
N GLY A 566 9.12 -18.43 -28.43
CA GLY A 566 8.07 -18.58 -29.42
C GLY A 566 7.80 -20.03 -29.85
N ARG A 567 7.93 -21.01 -28.95
CA ARG A 567 7.85 -22.44 -29.30
C ARG A 567 6.43 -22.95 -29.48
N LEU A 568 5.44 -22.20 -29.03
CA LEU A 568 4.05 -22.61 -29.01
C LEU A 568 3.29 -21.94 -30.15
N ASP A 569 2.55 -22.73 -30.92
CA ASP A 569 1.59 -22.20 -31.88
C ASP A 569 0.28 -21.85 -31.15
N THR A 570 0.02 -20.54 -31.04
CA THR A 570 -1.16 -19.99 -30.37
C THR A 570 -2.50 -20.40 -30.98
N ASP A 571 -2.52 -20.83 -32.24
CA ASP A 571 -3.73 -21.28 -32.93
C ASP A 571 -4.06 -22.76 -32.68
N THR A 572 -3.19 -23.49 -31.96
CA THR A 572 -3.39 -24.89 -31.63
C THR A 572 -4.64 -25.10 -30.77
N GLU A 573 -5.51 -26.01 -31.21
CA GLU A 573 -6.68 -26.45 -30.45
C GLU A 573 -6.32 -27.69 -29.62
N PHE A 574 -6.46 -27.59 -28.30
CA PHE A 574 -6.31 -28.73 -27.38
C PHE A 574 -7.68 -29.37 -27.13
N PHE A 575 -7.77 -30.68 -27.34
CA PHE A 575 -9.01 -31.45 -27.18
C PHE A 575 -8.91 -32.30 -25.91
N THR A 576 -9.99 -32.36 -25.13
CA THR A 576 -10.07 -33.27 -23.99
C THR A 576 -10.52 -34.67 -24.40
N VAL A 577 -9.97 -35.67 -23.71
CA VAL A 577 -10.27 -37.09 -23.88
C VAL A 577 -10.78 -37.63 -22.55
N GLN A 578 -11.87 -38.40 -22.58
CA GLN A 578 -12.42 -39.04 -21.38
C GLN A 578 -11.59 -40.27 -20.99
N GLU A 579 -10.65 -40.08 -20.06
CA GLU A 579 -9.91 -41.17 -19.41
C GLU A 579 -9.88 -40.95 -17.89
N PRO A 580 -9.91 -42.02 -17.07
CA PRO A 580 -9.77 -41.89 -15.62
C PRO A 580 -8.35 -41.43 -15.27
N PHE A 581 -8.21 -40.14 -15.01
CA PHE A 581 -6.97 -39.53 -14.51
C PHE A 581 -7.08 -39.36 -12.98
N LYS A 582 -5.99 -39.62 -12.25
CA LYS A 582 -5.99 -39.64 -10.77
C LYS A 582 -6.66 -38.39 -10.17
N GLY A 583 -7.86 -38.55 -9.61
CA GLY A 583 -8.41 -37.64 -8.59
C GLY A 583 -9.47 -36.62 -8.99
N VAL A 584 -9.96 -36.57 -10.24
CA VAL A 584 -11.00 -35.60 -10.65
C VAL A 584 -12.29 -36.32 -11.07
N ASN A 585 -13.38 -36.07 -10.33
CA ASN A 585 -14.74 -36.50 -10.69
C ASN A 585 -15.40 -35.44 -11.60
N ASP A 586 -16.17 -35.95 -12.57
CA ASP A 586 -16.89 -35.22 -13.61
C ASP A 586 -17.67 -33.98 -13.14
N GLN A 587 -17.70 -32.97 -14.04
CA GLN A 587 -18.62 -31.81 -14.13
C GLN A 587 -18.06 -30.43 -13.73
N CYS A 588 -17.58 -29.66 -14.71
CA CYS A 588 -17.69 -28.18 -14.79
C CYS A 588 -17.12 -27.67 -16.13
N PRO A 589 -17.63 -26.58 -16.76
CA PRO A 589 -17.10 -25.98 -18.01
C PRO A 589 -15.91 -25.00 -17.77
N CYS A 590 -14.87 -25.00 -18.62
CA CYS A 590 -13.56 -24.34 -18.46
C CYS A 590 -12.85 -24.16 -19.84
N MET A 591 -12.00 -23.14 -19.93
CA MET A 591 -11.14 -22.67 -21.04
C MET A 591 -9.67 -22.75 -20.54
N ILE A 592 -8.65 -22.74 -21.42
CA ILE A 592 -7.23 -22.95 -21.05
C ILE A 592 -6.45 -21.66 -21.24
N LEU A 593 -5.40 -21.47 -20.43
CA LEU A 593 -4.33 -20.50 -20.60
C LEU A 593 -3.02 -21.21 -20.28
N LEU A 594 -2.37 -21.77 -21.32
CA LEU A 594 -1.10 -22.47 -21.17
C LEU A 594 0.03 -21.45 -21.09
N CYS A 595 0.58 -21.31 -19.89
CA CYS A 595 1.87 -20.68 -19.66
C CYS A 595 2.94 -21.77 -19.69
N PHE A 596 3.39 -22.17 -20.88
CA PHE A 596 4.58 -23.00 -20.99
C PHE A 596 5.76 -22.07 -21.20
N ILE A 597 6.82 -22.13 -20.38
CA ILE A 597 8.15 -21.73 -20.84
C ILE A 597 9.18 -22.70 -20.30
N HIS A 598 10.06 -23.07 -21.23
CA HIS A 598 11.34 -23.74 -21.08
C HIS A 598 12.42 -22.68 -20.79
N PHE A 599 13.38 -23.00 -19.92
CA PHE A 599 14.73 -22.42 -20.00
C PHE A 599 15.45 -22.84 -21.28
#